data_AF-A0A804LGF8-F1
#
_entry.id   AF-A0A804LGF8-F1
#
_cell.length_a   1.000
_cell.length_b   1.000
_cell.length_c   1.000
_cell.angle_alpha   90.00
_cell.angle_beta   90.00
_cell.angle_gamma   90.00
#
_symmetry.space_group_name_H-M   'P 1'
#
loop_
_entity.id
_entity.type
_entity.pdbx_description
1 polymer ?
#
loop_
_entity_poly.entity_id
_entity_poly.type
_entity_poly.pdbx_seq_one_letter_code
_entity_poly.pdbx_strand_id
1 'polypeptide(L)'
;MDMMSVYQEGAYERLCRWVQAECKKLGDTDNPEVSELLKMAVCCLKERPVLFKYCAEEVANMRHHALFRRFISALTRGGPGGFPRPIEVHAHDPLRYVGEMLGWLHQALASERELIVVLLDPDAMTDSGPTFRRQSGRDGDSSKGEPDVTSVLDRIFEGACRPFKVRVEQVLQSQPSLIVSFKLSNTLEFYCYTISELLGEDTALCNTIWSLRDAAQQTFFNILKSRGEKLLRYPPLVAVDLSPPPAVREGISLLLELIDTYNSMMVPASGKRPNFDPVISALLDPIIQVCEQAAEAQKSKGSLARRGRTSSDPSGNSRDSISVDAILSKNLSTSILSAESSSKVYLINCLSAIQEPLMGQEVATSYEMWTIK
;
A
#
# COMPACT_ATOMS: atom_id res chain seq x y z
N MET A 1 60.52 7.45 -20.81
CA MET A 1 59.23 7.69 -20.12
C MET A 1 58.20 6.66 -20.56
N ASP A 2 58.09 6.37 -21.86
CA ASP A 2 57.13 5.39 -22.41
C ASP A 2 57.28 3.95 -21.89
N MET A 3 58.50 3.50 -21.58
CA MET A 3 58.68 2.16 -20.99
C MET A 3 58.12 2.07 -19.56
N MET A 4 58.15 3.18 -18.81
CA MET A 4 57.66 3.23 -17.42
C MET A 4 56.13 3.24 -17.37
N SER A 5 55.46 3.89 -18.33
CA SER A 5 54.00 3.84 -18.45
C SER A 5 53.50 2.44 -18.82
N VAL A 6 54.20 1.73 -19.73
CA VAL A 6 53.85 0.35 -20.11
C VAL A 6 53.92 -0.61 -18.92
N TYR A 7 54.97 -0.52 -18.09
CA TYR A 7 55.06 -1.35 -16.88
C TYR A 7 53.99 -1.01 -15.85
N GLN A 8 53.63 0.26 -15.72
CA GLN A 8 52.58 0.72 -14.82
C GLN A 8 51.20 0.21 -15.27
N GLU A 9 50.87 0.30 -16.56
CA GLU A 9 49.63 -0.24 -17.12
C GLU A 9 49.53 -1.76 -16.90
N GLY A 10 50.60 -2.51 -17.19
CA GLY A 10 50.65 -3.96 -16.94
C GLY A 10 50.59 -4.35 -15.45
N ALA A 11 50.92 -3.45 -14.53
CA ALA A 11 50.73 -3.65 -13.10
C ALA A 11 49.27 -3.44 -12.69
N TYR A 12 48.62 -2.36 -13.14
CA TYR A 12 47.20 -2.11 -12.86
C TYR A 12 46.28 -3.18 -13.47
N GLU A 13 46.59 -3.70 -14.67
CA GLU A 13 45.83 -4.82 -15.23
C GLU A 13 45.91 -6.08 -14.36
N ARG A 14 47.11 -6.40 -13.85
CA ARG A 14 47.30 -7.55 -12.96
C ARG A 14 46.58 -7.34 -11.63
N LEU A 15 46.63 -6.12 -11.09
CA LEU A 15 45.89 -5.75 -9.89
C LEU A 15 44.37 -5.90 -10.11
N CYS A 16 43.85 -5.39 -11.22
CA CYS A 16 42.45 -5.51 -11.61
C CYS A 16 42.00 -6.98 -11.68
N ARG A 17 42.76 -7.84 -12.38
CA ARG A 17 42.47 -9.29 -12.45
C ARG A 17 42.50 -9.96 -11.08
N TRP A 18 43.43 -9.57 -10.21
CA TRP A 18 43.50 -10.11 -8.84
C TRP A 18 42.30 -9.66 -8.01
N VAL A 19 41.93 -8.38 -8.04
CA VAL A 19 40.74 -7.83 -7.36
C VAL A 19 39.49 -8.55 -7.82
N GLN A 20 39.31 -8.78 -9.12
CA GLN A 20 38.18 -9.57 -9.65
C GLN A 20 38.13 -10.99 -9.09
N ALA A 21 39.28 -11.68 -9.01
CA ALA A 21 39.36 -13.02 -8.47
C ALA A 21 39.00 -13.08 -6.97
N GLU A 22 39.42 -12.08 -6.18
CA GLU A 22 39.04 -11.98 -4.77
C GLU A 22 37.57 -11.60 -4.59
N CYS A 23 37.07 -10.63 -5.36
CA CYS A 23 35.66 -10.27 -5.37
C CYS A 23 34.76 -11.44 -5.76
N LYS A 24 35.27 -12.34 -6.61
CA LYS A 24 34.57 -13.56 -6.97
C LYS A 24 34.36 -14.50 -5.78
N LYS A 25 35.37 -14.66 -4.94
CA LYS A 25 35.25 -15.43 -3.70
C LYS A 25 34.23 -14.81 -2.75
N LEU A 26 34.15 -13.47 -2.69
CA LEU A 26 33.13 -12.77 -1.88
C LEU A 26 31.70 -13.12 -2.35
N GLY A 27 31.48 -13.37 -3.65
CA GLY A 27 30.18 -13.75 -4.21
C GLY A 27 29.74 -15.19 -3.90
N ASP A 28 30.67 -16.07 -3.53
CA ASP A 28 30.37 -17.48 -3.21
C ASP A 28 29.96 -17.67 -1.74
N THR A 29 30.26 -16.69 -0.88
CA THR A 29 29.93 -16.69 0.56
C THR A 29 28.83 -15.69 0.89
N ASP A 30 27.91 -16.09 1.78
CA ASP A 30 26.77 -15.26 2.17
C ASP A 30 27.17 -14.03 2.99
N ASN A 31 28.16 -14.17 3.88
CA ASN A 31 28.73 -13.10 4.71
C ASN A 31 30.25 -13.01 4.49
N PRO A 32 30.69 -12.39 3.39
CA PRO A 32 32.10 -12.29 3.09
C PRO A 32 32.80 -11.21 3.95
N GLU A 33 33.96 -11.54 4.50
CA GLU A 33 34.85 -10.55 5.14
C GLU A 33 35.80 -9.95 4.08
N VAL A 34 35.85 -8.63 3.99
CA VAL A 34 36.74 -7.93 3.07
C VAL A 34 38.12 -7.80 3.71
N SER A 35 39.11 -8.52 3.17
CA SER A 35 40.49 -8.43 3.64
C SER A 35 41.10 -7.03 3.45
N GLU A 36 41.99 -6.61 4.35
CA GLU A 36 42.69 -5.32 4.24
C GLU A 36 43.47 -5.18 2.92
N LEU A 37 44.05 -6.28 2.43
CA LEU A 37 44.77 -6.29 1.15
C LEU A 37 43.83 -5.98 -0.02
N LEU A 38 42.60 -6.48 0.01
CA LEU A 38 41.59 -6.18 -1.02
C LEU A 38 41.15 -4.71 -0.94
N LYS A 39 40.95 -4.16 0.26
CA LYS A 39 40.63 -2.73 0.43
C LYS A 39 41.73 -1.85 -0.16
N MET A 40 42.99 -2.13 0.19
CA MET A 40 44.15 -1.40 -0.36
C MET A 40 44.23 -1.51 -1.89
N ALA A 41 44.02 -2.72 -2.44
CA ALA A 41 44.05 -2.93 -3.88
C ALA A 41 42.95 -2.14 -4.61
N VAL A 42 41.74 -2.08 -4.04
CA VAL A 42 40.63 -1.29 -4.60
C VAL A 42 40.91 0.21 -4.49
N CYS A 43 41.47 0.69 -3.37
CA CYS A 43 41.93 2.07 -3.24
C CYS A 43 42.95 2.45 -4.32
N CYS A 44 43.94 1.59 -4.57
CA CYS A 44 44.92 1.84 -5.64
C CYS A 44 44.26 1.91 -7.02
N LEU A 45 43.20 1.12 -7.28
CA LEU A 45 42.48 1.16 -8.55
C LEU A 45 41.68 2.46 -8.75
N LYS A 46 41.30 3.18 -7.69
CA LYS A 46 40.61 4.48 -7.81
C LYS A 46 41.43 5.51 -8.61
N GLU A 47 42.75 5.41 -8.60
CA GLU A 47 43.65 6.25 -9.42
C GLU A 47 43.49 6.00 -10.94
N ARG A 48 42.73 4.97 -11.34
CA ARG A 48 42.40 4.63 -12.72
C ARG A 48 40.88 4.38 -12.84
N PRO A 49 40.07 5.45 -13.02
CA PRO A 49 38.60 5.38 -12.97
C PRO A 49 37.98 4.32 -13.90
N VAL A 50 38.55 4.09 -15.08
CA VAL A 50 38.06 3.09 -16.03
C VAL A 50 38.18 1.66 -15.47
N LEU A 51 39.33 1.32 -14.89
CA LEU A 51 39.56 0.00 -14.30
C LEU A 51 38.74 -0.18 -13.03
N PHE A 52 38.62 0.87 -12.21
CA PHE A 52 37.79 0.86 -11.01
C PHE A 52 36.31 0.63 -11.34
N LYS A 53 35.77 1.36 -12.33
CA LYS A 53 34.40 1.16 -12.80
C LYS A 53 34.16 -0.27 -13.28
N TYR A 54 35.07 -0.82 -14.07
CA TYR A 54 34.97 -2.21 -14.54
C TYR A 54 34.98 -3.21 -13.37
N CYS A 55 35.83 -3.02 -12.36
CA CYS A 55 35.81 -3.84 -11.14
C CYS A 55 34.48 -3.73 -10.39
N ALA A 56 33.93 -2.52 -10.23
CA ALA A 56 32.67 -2.30 -9.54
C ALA A 56 31.47 -2.95 -10.27
N GLU A 57 31.44 -2.90 -11.59
CA GLU A 57 30.42 -3.57 -12.42
C GLU A 57 30.48 -5.09 -12.30
N GLU A 58 31.68 -5.67 -12.30
CA GLU A 58 31.86 -7.11 -12.06
C GLU A 58 31.39 -7.51 -10.66
N VAL A 59 31.79 -6.76 -9.62
CA VAL A 59 31.30 -6.97 -8.24
C VAL A 59 29.78 -6.95 -8.20
N ALA A 60 29.15 -5.95 -8.84
CA ALA A 60 27.70 -5.82 -8.89
C ALA A 60 27.04 -7.05 -9.53
N ASN A 61 27.55 -7.52 -10.68
CA ASN A 61 27.04 -8.70 -11.37
C ASN A 61 27.19 -9.98 -10.54
N MET A 62 28.32 -10.13 -9.84
CA MET A 62 28.57 -11.30 -8.99
C MET A 62 27.65 -11.33 -7.76
N ARG A 63 27.54 -10.19 -7.06
CA ARG A 63 26.66 -10.03 -5.90
C ARG A 63 25.19 -10.13 -6.29
N HIS A 64 24.80 -9.62 -7.46
CA HIS A 64 23.47 -9.82 -8.03
C HIS A 64 23.08 -11.31 -8.09
N HIS A 65 23.93 -12.15 -8.68
CA HIS A 65 23.65 -13.58 -8.77
C HIS A 65 23.64 -14.28 -7.41
N ALA A 66 24.52 -13.88 -6.50
CA ALA A 66 24.54 -14.40 -5.14
C ALA A 66 23.25 -14.04 -4.38
N LEU A 67 22.85 -12.77 -4.41
CA LEU A 67 21.64 -12.27 -3.78
C LEU A 67 20.39 -12.94 -4.35
N PHE A 68 20.29 -13.09 -5.67
CA PHE A 68 19.20 -13.82 -6.30
C PHE A 68 19.09 -15.25 -5.78
N ARG A 69 20.20 -16.01 -5.75
CA ARG A 69 20.20 -17.38 -5.21
C ARG A 69 19.80 -17.43 -3.74
N ARG A 70 20.33 -16.52 -2.92
CA ARG A 70 20.01 -16.42 -1.49
C ARG A 70 18.53 -16.10 -1.28
N PHE A 71 17.95 -15.20 -2.07
CA PHE A 71 16.54 -14.87 -1.99
C PHE A 71 15.66 -16.07 -2.35
N ILE A 72 15.93 -16.76 -3.46
CA ILE A 72 15.20 -17.99 -3.83
C ILE A 72 15.35 -19.08 -2.77
N SER A 73 16.54 -19.23 -2.19
CA SER A 73 16.78 -20.18 -1.10
C SER A 73 15.97 -19.81 0.14
N ALA A 74 15.95 -18.55 0.56
CA ALA A 74 15.15 -18.09 1.70
C ALA A 74 13.65 -18.33 1.47
N LEU A 75 13.18 -18.14 0.24
CA LEU A 75 11.80 -18.40 -0.14
C LEU A 75 11.42 -19.88 -0.08
N THR A 76 12.25 -20.77 -0.64
CA THR A 76 11.88 -22.17 -0.97
C THR A 76 12.50 -23.22 -0.05
N ARG A 77 13.65 -22.91 0.57
CA ARG A 77 14.44 -23.83 1.41
C ARG A 77 14.61 -23.36 2.85
N GLY A 78 14.56 -22.05 3.07
CA GLY A 78 14.90 -21.45 4.37
C GLY A 78 16.40 -21.34 4.58
N GLY A 79 16.81 -21.11 5.83
CA GLY A 79 18.21 -20.99 6.23
C GLY A 79 18.93 -22.33 6.42
N PRO A 80 20.24 -22.31 6.72
CA PRO A 80 21.05 -23.49 6.95
C PRO A 80 20.42 -24.42 8.01
N GLY A 81 20.30 -25.71 7.70
CA GLY A 81 19.63 -26.67 8.58
C GLY A 81 18.10 -26.55 8.63
N GLY A 82 17.48 -25.80 7.72
CA GLY A 82 16.02 -25.63 7.63
C GLY A 82 15.46 -24.54 8.55
N PHE A 83 16.35 -23.74 9.16
CA PHE A 83 15.98 -22.62 10.04
C PHE A 83 16.68 -21.31 9.61
N PRO A 84 15.95 -20.18 9.51
CA PRO A 84 14.49 -20.09 9.58
C PRO A 84 13.82 -20.89 8.45
N ARG A 85 12.56 -21.29 8.66
CA ARG A 85 11.80 -22.08 7.68
C ARG A 85 11.67 -21.31 6.34
N PRO A 86 11.44 -22.00 5.21
CA PRO A 86 11.16 -21.33 3.94
C PRO A 86 10.02 -20.33 4.07
N ILE A 87 10.17 -19.13 3.53
CA ILE A 87 9.14 -18.07 3.63
C ILE A 87 7.83 -18.53 2.95
N GLU A 88 7.89 -19.36 1.91
CA GLU A 88 6.70 -19.91 1.22
C GLU A 88 5.77 -20.72 2.13
N VAL A 89 6.25 -21.28 3.25
CA VAL A 89 5.36 -22.02 4.16
C VAL A 89 4.28 -21.12 4.76
N HIS A 90 4.51 -19.81 4.77
CA HIS A 90 3.58 -18.80 5.29
C HIS A 90 2.66 -18.22 4.22
N ALA A 91 2.65 -18.74 2.97
CA ALA A 91 1.84 -18.19 1.88
C ALA A 91 0.31 -18.18 2.17
N HIS A 92 -0.16 -18.96 3.13
CA HIS A 92 -1.56 -18.95 3.62
C HIS A 92 -1.91 -17.74 4.49
N ASP A 93 -0.90 -17.02 5.00
CA ASP A 93 -1.02 -15.78 5.75
C ASP A 93 -0.38 -14.63 4.92
N PRO A 94 -1.19 -13.90 4.14
CA PRO A 94 -0.71 -12.84 3.25
C PRO A 94 0.19 -11.79 3.92
N LEU A 95 -0.18 -11.35 5.13
CA LEU A 95 0.53 -10.27 5.81
C LEU A 95 1.89 -10.73 6.29
N ARG A 96 1.94 -11.91 6.90
CA ARG A 96 3.20 -12.53 7.31
C ARG A 96 4.09 -12.81 6.12
N TYR A 97 3.54 -13.39 5.06
CA TYR A 97 4.31 -13.79 3.90
C TYR A 97 4.97 -12.61 3.19
N VAL A 98 4.21 -11.55 2.90
CA VAL A 98 4.74 -10.33 2.29
C VAL A 98 5.70 -9.61 3.25
N GLY A 99 5.37 -9.56 4.55
CA GLY A 99 6.22 -8.97 5.58
C GLY A 99 7.58 -9.67 5.72
N GLU A 100 7.63 -11.00 5.70
CA GLU A 100 8.88 -11.77 5.76
C GLU A 100 9.73 -11.56 4.49
N MET A 101 9.12 -11.46 3.30
CA MET A 101 9.85 -11.14 2.06
C MET A 101 10.46 -9.73 2.12
N LEU A 102 9.70 -8.73 2.55
CA LEU A 102 10.16 -7.35 2.70
C LEU A 102 11.25 -7.22 3.77
N GLY A 103 11.07 -7.88 4.92
CA GLY A 103 12.07 -7.91 5.98
C GLY A 103 13.38 -8.54 5.52
N TRP A 104 13.32 -9.64 4.76
CA TRP A 104 14.49 -10.26 4.17
C TRP A 104 15.22 -9.32 3.20
N LEU A 105 14.48 -8.65 2.30
CA LEU A 105 15.04 -7.70 1.34
C LEU A 105 15.71 -6.53 2.04
N HIS A 106 15.06 -5.96 3.05
CA HIS A 106 15.61 -4.85 3.84
C HIS A 106 16.89 -5.26 4.59
N GLN A 107 16.91 -6.44 5.23
CA GLN A 107 18.10 -6.95 5.90
C GLN A 107 19.24 -7.21 4.90
N ALA A 108 18.94 -7.83 3.76
CA ALA A 108 19.93 -8.05 2.71
C ALA A 108 20.50 -6.73 2.20
N LEU A 109 19.67 -5.70 2.04
CA LEU A 109 20.10 -4.37 1.60
C LEU A 109 21.07 -3.72 2.58
N ALA A 110 20.78 -3.79 3.88
CA ALA A 110 21.70 -3.29 4.90
C ALA A 110 23.06 -3.99 4.81
N SER A 111 23.08 -5.32 4.70
CA SER A 111 24.33 -6.10 4.59
C SER A 111 25.11 -5.85 3.29
N GLU A 112 24.44 -5.78 2.13
CA GLU A 112 25.11 -5.47 0.86
C GLU A 112 25.65 -4.04 0.87
N ARG A 113 24.89 -3.08 1.40
CA ARG A 113 25.33 -1.69 1.50
C ARG A 113 26.60 -1.56 2.36
N GLU A 114 26.64 -2.23 3.50
CA GLU A 114 27.84 -2.28 4.35
C GLU A 114 29.03 -2.88 3.59
N LEU A 115 28.84 -4.03 2.93
CA LEU A 115 29.88 -4.68 2.14
C LEU A 115 30.43 -3.77 1.03
N ILE A 116 29.55 -3.13 0.26
CA ILE A 116 29.94 -2.26 -0.86
C ILE A 116 30.63 -0.99 -0.36
N VAL A 117 30.17 -0.39 0.74
CA VAL A 117 30.85 0.76 1.35
C VAL A 117 32.25 0.37 1.82
N VAL A 118 32.39 -0.75 2.52
CA VAL A 118 33.70 -1.24 2.99
C VAL A 118 34.65 -1.56 1.83
N LEU A 119 34.13 -2.05 0.71
CA LEU A 119 34.93 -2.43 -0.46
C LEU A 119 35.31 -1.23 -1.34
N LEU A 120 34.35 -0.36 -1.67
CA LEU A 120 34.52 0.72 -2.65
C LEU A 120 34.86 2.07 -2.00
N ASP A 121 34.60 2.24 -0.71
CA ASP A 121 34.85 3.49 0.01
C ASP A 121 35.36 3.29 1.46
N PRO A 122 36.54 2.66 1.63
CA PRO A 122 37.07 2.35 2.95
C PRO A 122 37.42 3.59 3.77
N ASP A 123 37.75 4.72 3.13
CA ASP A 123 38.10 5.98 3.80
C ASP A 123 36.88 6.66 4.45
N ALA A 124 35.66 6.40 3.96
CA ALA A 124 34.43 6.92 4.58
C ALA A 124 34.12 6.32 5.96
N MET A 125 34.74 5.18 6.32
CA MET A 125 34.57 4.56 7.64
C MET A 125 35.49 5.13 8.71
N THR A 126 36.65 5.70 8.34
CA THR A 126 37.60 6.29 9.31
C THR A 126 37.19 7.66 9.84
N ASP A 127 36.33 8.40 9.13
CA ASP A 127 35.83 9.72 9.55
C ASP A 127 34.45 9.68 10.27
N SER A 128 33.86 8.50 10.42
CA SER A 128 32.49 8.35 10.95
C SER A 128 32.47 7.99 12.44
N GLY A 129 32.57 9.00 13.32
CA GLY A 129 32.14 8.89 14.73
C GLY A 129 30.61 8.72 14.87
N PRO A 130 30.10 8.28 16.04
CA PRO A 130 28.72 7.84 16.20
C PRO A 130 27.76 9.03 16.38
N THR A 131 27.49 9.77 15.31
CA THR A 131 26.35 10.71 15.25
C THR A 131 25.81 10.76 13.84
N PHE A 132 24.65 10.11 13.65
CA PHE A 132 23.58 10.45 12.72
C PHE A 132 23.97 11.32 11.51
N ARG A 133 24.20 10.69 10.35
CA ARG A 133 24.37 11.37 9.06
C ARG A 133 23.13 12.21 8.76
N ARG A 134 23.22 13.54 8.94
CA ARG A 134 22.48 14.48 8.12
C ARG A 134 23.14 14.50 6.75
N GLN A 135 22.38 14.14 5.71
CA GLN A 135 22.61 14.68 4.37
C GLN A 135 22.64 16.22 4.51
N SER A 136 23.83 16.78 4.43
CA SER A 136 24.03 18.20 4.18
C SER A 136 24.92 18.31 2.96
N GLY A 137 24.46 19.09 1.99
CA GLY A 137 24.88 19.12 0.60
C GLY A 137 26.40 19.10 0.40
N ARG A 138 26.82 18.18 -0.48
CA ARG A 138 28.05 18.31 -1.23
C ARG A 138 27.73 19.04 -2.53
N ASP A 139 27.40 20.32 -2.40
CA ASP A 139 27.50 21.27 -3.51
C ASP A 139 28.99 21.48 -3.79
N GLY A 140 29.46 21.00 -4.94
CA GLY A 140 30.81 21.23 -5.43
C GLY A 140 31.50 19.97 -5.95
N ASP A 141 31.23 19.65 -7.22
CA ASP A 141 32.19 19.02 -8.15
C ASP A 141 32.86 17.72 -7.67
N SER A 142 32.08 16.65 -7.46
CA SER A 142 32.63 15.29 -7.34
C SER A 142 32.43 14.51 -8.64
N SER A 143 33.53 14.43 -9.41
CA SER A 143 33.98 13.28 -10.19
C SER A 143 32.92 12.55 -11.05
N LYS A 144 32.81 12.92 -12.33
CA LYS A 144 32.12 12.18 -13.42
C LYS A 144 32.67 10.76 -13.73
N GLY A 145 33.26 10.05 -12.76
CA GLY A 145 33.95 8.79 -13.01
C GLY A 145 33.97 7.78 -11.86
N GLU A 146 33.40 8.07 -10.70
CA GLU A 146 33.29 7.09 -9.61
C GLU A 146 31.96 6.32 -9.70
N PRO A 147 31.96 4.98 -9.65
CA PRO A 147 30.73 4.21 -9.47
C PRO A 147 30.06 4.62 -8.17
N ASP A 148 28.88 5.23 -8.30
CA ASP A 148 28.02 5.54 -7.17
C ASP A 148 27.62 4.24 -6.47
N VAL A 149 27.85 4.14 -5.16
CA VAL A 149 27.46 2.99 -4.32
C VAL A 149 26.00 2.63 -4.57
N THR A 150 25.16 3.64 -4.80
CA THR A 150 23.74 3.49 -5.16
C THR A 150 23.55 2.68 -6.45
N SER A 151 24.29 3.00 -7.50
CA SER A 151 24.21 2.31 -8.80
C SER A 151 24.64 0.85 -8.73
N VAL A 152 25.64 0.54 -7.91
CA VAL A 152 26.10 -0.83 -7.65
C VAL A 152 25.03 -1.61 -6.91
N LEU A 153 24.42 -1.02 -5.87
CA LEU A 153 23.35 -1.66 -5.10
C LEU A 153 22.08 -1.86 -5.95
N ASP A 154 21.69 -0.88 -6.77
CA ASP A 154 20.54 -1.01 -7.67
C ASP A 154 20.69 -2.22 -8.58
N ARG A 155 21.87 -2.37 -9.19
CA ARG A 155 22.21 -3.54 -10.02
C ARG A 155 22.15 -4.86 -9.24
N ILE A 156 22.61 -4.87 -7.99
CA ILE A 156 22.57 -6.07 -7.13
C ILE A 156 21.12 -6.49 -6.84
N PHE A 157 20.23 -5.55 -6.54
CA PHE A 157 18.85 -5.83 -6.13
C PHE A 157 17.87 -6.06 -7.29
N GLU A 158 18.25 -5.67 -8.51
CA GLU A 158 17.45 -5.91 -9.73
C GLU A 158 16.99 -7.38 -9.85
N GLY A 159 17.85 -8.34 -9.48
CA GLY A 159 17.57 -9.77 -9.57
C GLY A 159 16.43 -10.25 -8.66
N ALA A 160 16.24 -9.60 -7.51
CA ALA A 160 15.19 -9.96 -6.56
C ALA A 160 13.82 -9.38 -6.93
N CYS A 161 13.77 -8.36 -7.79
CA CYS A 161 12.54 -7.63 -8.11
C CYS A 161 11.46 -8.55 -8.73
N ARG A 162 11.82 -9.33 -9.75
CA ARG A 162 10.88 -10.24 -10.42
C ARG A 162 10.30 -11.33 -9.50
N PRO A 163 11.10 -12.15 -8.78
CA PRO A 163 10.53 -13.17 -7.90
C PRO A 163 9.71 -12.57 -6.76
N PHE A 164 10.12 -11.42 -6.20
CA PHE A 164 9.32 -10.72 -5.19
C PHE A 164 7.97 -10.28 -5.77
N LYS A 165 7.99 -9.59 -6.91
CA LYS A 165 6.79 -9.10 -7.59
C LYS A 165 5.78 -10.20 -7.87
N VAL A 166 6.20 -11.31 -8.48
CA VAL A 166 5.31 -12.42 -8.83
C VAL A 166 4.61 -12.99 -7.59
N ARG A 167 5.33 -13.16 -6.48
CA ARG A 167 4.75 -13.72 -5.24
C ARG A 167 3.73 -12.76 -4.61
N VAL A 168 4.01 -11.46 -4.59
CA VAL A 168 3.07 -10.46 -4.06
C VAL A 168 1.84 -10.32 -4.97
N GLU A 169 2.01 -10.32 -6.30
CA GLU A 169 0.90 -10.32 -7.25
C GLU A 169 0.00 -11.54 -7.08
N GLN A 170 0.58 -12.73 -6.84
CA GLN A 170 -0.19 -13.94 -6.53
C GLN A 170 -1.00 -13.80 -5.25
N VAL A 171 -0.46 -13.16 -4.22
CA VAL A 171 -1.19 -12.85 -2.98
C VAL A 171 -2.36 -11.92 -3.25
N LEU A 172 -2.21 -10.92 -4.12
CA LEU A 172 -3.32 -10.03 -4.49
C LEU A 172 -4.37 -10.75 -5.35
N GLN A 173 -3.96 -11.69 -6.19
CA GLN A 173 -4.84 -12.49 -7.04
C GLN A 173 -5.63 -13.55 -6.26
N SER A 174 -5.20 -13.95 -5.06
CA SER A 174 -5.91 -14.93 -4.23
C SER A 174 -7.15 -14.38 -3.52
N GLN A 175 -7.59 -13.17 -3.89
CA GLN A 175 -8.74 -12.46 -3.32
C GLN A 175 -8.63 -12.27 -1.80
N PRO A 176 -7.59 -11.55 -1.33
CA PRO A 176 -7.45 -11.23 0.09
C PRO A 176 -8.66 -10.43 0.58
N SER A 177 -8.93 -10.51 1.89
CA SER A 177 -9.99 -9.72 2.49
C SER A 177 -9.71 -8.22 2.34
N LEU A 178 -10.75 -7.40 2.51
CA LEU A 178 -10.61 -5.94 2.45
C LEU A 178 -9.57 -5.42 3.44
N ILE A 179 -9.63 -5.87 4.69
CA ILE A 179 -8.70 -5.48 5.77
C ILE A 179 -7.27 -5.92 5.44
N VAL A 180 -7.09 -7.13 4.90
CA VAL A 180 -5.76 -7.63 4.51
C VAL A 180 -5.20 -6.79 3.36
N SER A 181 -6.00 -6.47 2.34
CA SER A 181 -5.57 -5.63 1.21
C SER A 181 -5.13 -4.24 1.69
N PHE A 182 -5.87 -3.65 2.63
CA PHE A 182 -5.52 -2.38 3.25
C PHE A 182 -4.21 -2.49 4.05
N LYS A 183 -4.05 -3.51 4.89
CA LYS A 183 -2.81 -3.70 5.66
C LYS A 183 -1.59 -3.96 4.76
N LEU A 184 -1.76 -4.69 3.66
CA LEU A 184 -0.71 -4.93 2.66
C LEU A 184 -0.25 -3.64 1.99
N SER A 185 -1.17 -2.78 1.54
CA SER A 185 -0.78 -1.51 0.90
C SER A 185 0.06 -0.64 1.84
N ASN A 186 -0.31 -0.59 3.12
CA ASN A 186 0.41 0.20 4.11
C ASN A 186 1.76 -0.41 4.50
N THR A 187 1.85 -1.73 4.55
CA THR A 187 3.13 -2.42 4.81
C THR A 187 4.10 -2.22 3.65
N LEU A 188 3.61 -2.34 2.41
CA LEU A 188 4.43 -2.06 1.22
C LEU A 188 4.88 -0.59 1.20
N GLU A 189 3.99 0.35 1.52
CA GLU A 189 4.33 1.77 1.60
C GLU A 189 5.41 2.05 2.65
N PHE A 190 5.26 1.51 3.87
CA PHE A 190 6.28 1.64 4.91
C PHE A 190 7.66 1.18 4.41
N TYR A 191 7.73 -0.02 3.83
CA TYR A 191 8.99 -0.57 3.32
C TYR A 191 9.51 0.17 2.09
N CYS A 192 8.67 0.78 1.24
CA CYS A 192 9.12 1.69 0.19
C CYS A 192 9.99 2.80 0.79
N TYR A 193 9.47 3.50 1.80
CA TYR A 193 10.23 4.60 2.43
C TYR A 193 11.50 4.09 3.12
N THR A 194 11.42 3.01 3.90
CA THR A 194 12.59 2.45 4.59
C THR A 194 13.69 2.00 3.62
N ILE A 195 13.32 1.38 2.51
CA ILE A 195 14.29 0.92 1.49
C ILE A 195 14.84 2.12 0.70
N SER A 196 14.00 3.11 0.36
CA SER A 196 14.43 4.34 -0.33
C SER A 196 15.44 5.14 0.49
N GLU A 197 15.36 5.15 1.82
CA GLU A 197 16.38 5.81 2.67
C GLU A 197 17.78 5.19 2.52
N LEU A 198 17.86 3.89 2.22
CA LEU A 198 19.12 3.15 2.09
C LEU A 198 19.63 3.06 0.65
N LEU A 199 18.70 2.96 -0.31
CA LEU A 199 18.98 2.64 -1.72
C LEU A 199 18.67 3.81 -2.69
N GLY A 200 17.91 4.81 -2.27
CA GLY A 200 17.42 5.89 -3.14
C GLY A 200 16.07 5.59 -3.81
N GLU A 201 15.34 6.64 -4.16
CA GLU A 201 13.95 6.55 -4.65
C GLU A 201 13.85 5.96 -6.07
N ASP A 202 14.80 6.28 -6.96
CA ASP A 202 14.77 5.93 -8.38
C ASP A 202 15.46 4.59 -8.70
N THR A 203 15.25 3.57 -7.86
CA THR A 203 15.87 2.24 -8.03
C THR A 203 14.87 1.16 -8.41
N ALA A 204 15.34 0.10 -9.06
CA ALA A 204 14.51 -1.00 -9.56
C ALA A 204 13.67 -1.64 -8.45
N LEU A 205 14.26 -1.82 -7.26
CA LEU A 205 13.56 -2.38 -6.10
C LEU A 205 12.49 -1.43 -5.57
N CYS A 206 12.81 -0.14 -5.37
CA CYS A 206 11.85 0.87 -4.91
C CYS A 206 10.67 0.98 -5.86
N ASN A 207 10.92 1.09 -7.17
CA ASN A 207 9.89 1.12 -8.21
C ASN A 207 9.02 -0.15 -8.20
N THR A 208 9.62 -1.31 -7.95
CA THR A 208 8.87 -2.57 -7.83
C THR A 208 7.92 -2.54 -6.63
N ILE A 209 8.40 -2.16 -5.44
CA ILE A 209 7.58 -2.10 -4.23
C ILE A 209 6.47 -1.05 -4.38
N TRP A 210 6.75 0.12 -4.97
CA TRP A 210 5.74 1.13 -5.28
C TRP A 210 4.65 0.60 -6.20
N SER A 211 5.02 -0.11 -7.28
CA SER A 211 4.03 -0.69 -8.18
C SER A 211 3.12 -1.72 -7.50
N LEU A 212 3.67 -2.51 -6.55
CA LEU A 212 2.93 -3.49 -5.78
C LEU A 212 2.04 -2.84 -4.73
N ARG A 213 2.51 -1.74 -4.12
CA ARG A 213 1.74 -0.92 -3.19
C ARG A 213 0.50 -0.35 -3.87
N ASP A 214 0.65 0.17 -5.08
CA ASP A 214 -0.46 0.68 -5.89
C ASP A 214 -1.41 -0.43 -6.32
N ALA A 215 -0.89 -1.61 -6.71
CA ALA A 215 -1.72 -2.78 -7.00
C ALA A 215 -2.53 -3.25 -5.76
N ALA A 216 -1.94 -3.23 -4.57
CA ALA A 216 -2.63 -3.56 -3.32
C ALA A 216 -3.72 -2.52 -2.99
N GLN A 217 -3.43 -1.24 -3.16
CA GLN A 217 -4.40 -0.17 -2.97
C GLN A 217 -5.56 -0.26 -3.98
N GLN A 218 -5.26 -0.56 -5.25
CA GLN A 218 -6.27 -0.77 -6.29
C GLN A 218 -7.15 -1.98 -5.96
N THR A 219 -6.56 -3.08 -5.47
CA THR A 219 -7.31 -4.26 -5.03
C THR A 219 -8.27 -3.91 -3.89
N PHE A 220 -7.80 -3.15 -2.91
CA PHE A 220 -8.63 -2.65 -1.80
C PHE A 220 -9.83 -1.82 -2.30
N PHE A 221 -9.61 -0.83 -3.16
CA PHE A 221 -10.70 0.00 -3.68
C PHE A 221 -11.64 -0.77 -4.62
N ASN A 222 -11.14 -1.76 -5.36
CA ASN A 222 -11.99 -2.64 -6.17
C ASN A 222 -12.95 -3.46 -5.29
N ILE A 223 -12.49 -3.94 -4.13
CA ILE A 223 -13.34 -4.67 -3.17
C ILE A 223 -14.42 -3.73 -2.60
N LEU A 224 -14.05 -2.50 -2.19
CA LEU A 224 -15.02 -1.49 -1.72
C LEU A 224 -16.07 -1.18 -2.78
N LYS A 225 -15.62 -0.91 -4.01
CA LYS A 225 -16.51 -0.60 -5.13
C LYS A 225 -17.49 -1.75 -5.41
N SER A 226 -17.00 -2.99 -5.47
CA SER A 226 -17.83 -4.18 -5.67
C SER A 226 -18.88 -4.36 -4.56
N ARG A 227 -18.48 -4.10 -3.30
CA ARG A 227 -19.42 -4.11 -2.15
C ARG A 227 -20.50 -3.06 -2.30
N GLY A 228 -20.14 -1.83 -2.66
CA GLY A 228 -21.08 -0.73 -2.90
C GLY A 228 -22.04 -1.01 -4.06
N GLU A 229 -21.53 -1.47 -5.20
CA GLU A 229 -22.34 -1.84 -6.37
C GLU A 229 -23.32 -2.98 -6.06
N LYS A 230 -22.90 -3.99 -5.30
CA LYS A 230 -23.78 -5.07 -4.86
C LYS A 230 -24.89 -4.57 -3.95
N LEU A 231 -24.58 -3.66 -3.03
CA LEU A 231 -25.54 -3.04 -2.12
C LEU A 231 -26.58 -2.20 -2.88
N LEU A 232 -26.12 -1.37 -3.83
CA LEU A 232 -27.00 -0.54 -4.68
C LEU A 232 -27.87 -1.38 -5.62
N ARG A 233 -27.36 -2.51 -6.11
CA ARG A 233 -28.12 -3.42 -6.98
C ARG A 233 -29.22 -4.17 -6.23
N TYR A 234 -29.02 -4.46 -4.95
CA TYR A 234 -29.95 -5.20 -4.10
C TYR A 234 -30.23 -4.46 -2.79
N PRO A 235 -30.91 -3.30 -2.84
CA PRO A 235 -31.16 -2.51 -1.64
C PRO A 235 -32.06 -3.29 -0.66
N PRO A 236 -31.72 -3.30 0.64
CA PRO A 236 -32.53 -3.95 1.66
C PRO A 236 -33.90 -3.27 1.79
N LEU A 237 -34.92 -4.05 2.13
CA LEU A 237 -36.24 -3.52 2.41
C LEU A 237 -36.23 -2.70 3.71
N VAL A 238 -36.96 -1.58 3.70
CA VAL A 238 -37.19 -0.78 4.92
C VAL A 238 -38.03 -1.58 5.90
N ALA A 239 -37.52 -1.73 7.12
CA ALA A 239 -38.22 -2.39 8.20
C ALA A 239 -39.45 -1.57 8.65
N VAL A 240 -40.46 -2.26 9.18
CA VAL A 240 -41.73 -1.63 9.59
C VAL A 240 -41.54 -0.66 10.76
N ASP A 241 -40.53 -0.91 11.60
CA ASP A 241 -40.14 -0.08 12.73
C ASP A 241 -39.24 1.11 12.34
N LEU A 242 -38.96 1.29 11.03
CA LEU A 242 -38.07 2.33 10.51
C LEU A 242 -36.64 2.24 11.07
N SER A 243 -36.21 1.05 11.47
CA SER A 243 -34.84 0.80 11.90
C SER A 243 -33.85 0.86 10.73
N PRO A 244 -32.59 1.27 10.97
CA PRO A 244 -31.55 1.26 9.95
C PRO A 244 -31.33 -0.14 9.38
N PRO A 245 -31.02 -0.27 8.08
CA PRO A 245 -30.77 -1.57 7.48
C PRO A 245 -29.47 -2.19 8.03
N PRO A 246 -29.34 -3.54 8.06
CA PRO A 246 -28.13 -4.22 8.55
C PRO A 246 -26.84 -3.74 7.89
N ALA A 247 -26.93 -3.36 6.61
CA ALA A 247 -25.82 -2.81 5.83
C ALA A 247 -25.18 -1.57 6.46
N VAL A 248 -25.95 -0.72 7.16
CA VAL A 248 -25.42 0.44 7.90
C VAL A 248 -24.52 -0.04 9.03
N ARG A 249 -25.03 -0.91 9.91
CA ARG A 249 -24.27 -1.43 11.05
C ARG A 249 -23.01 -2.18 10.60
N GLU A 250 -23.12 -3.02 9.57
CA GLU A 250 -21.99 -3.77 9.01
C GLU A 250 -20.96 -2.86 8.32
N GLY A 251 -21.40 -1.78 7.68
CA GLY A 251 -20.53 -0.78 7.08
C GLY A 251 -19.74 -0.01 8.13
N ILE A 252 -20.42 0.45 9.19
CA ILE A 252 -19.79 1.18 10.28
C ILE A 252 -18.83 0.31 11.09
N SER A 253 -19.21 -0.94 11.40
CA SER A 253 -18.30 -1.87 12.07
C SER A 253 -17.01 -2.08 11.28
N LEU A 254 -17.11 -2.19 9.95
CA LEU A 254 -15.94 -2.29 9.09
C LEU A 254 -15.13 -0.99 9.06
N LEU A 255 -15.80 0.17 8.98
CA LEU A 255 -15.13 1.47 8.97
C LEU A 255 -14.32 1.68 10.24
N LEU A 256 -14.88 1.33 11.40
CA LEU A 256 -14.18 1.39 12.69
C LEU A 256 -12.95 0.47 12.72
N GLU A 257 -13.04 -0.74 12.16
CA GLU A 257 -11.89 -1.64 12.02
C GLU A 257 -10.80 -1.05 11.10
N LEU A 258 -11.19 -0.39 10.01
CA LEU A 258 -10.27 0.31 9.11
C LEU A 258 -9.61 1.51 9.79
N ILE A 259 -10.36 2.29 10.59
CA ILE A 259 -9.84 3.42 11.36
C ILE A 259 -8.85 2.94 12.41
N ASP A 260 -9.18 1.89 13.17
CA ASP A 260 -8.28 1.30 14.16
C ASP A 260 -6.99 0.78 13.51
N THR A 261 -7.15 0.09 12.37
CA THR A 261 -6.02 -0.37 11.56
C THR A 261 -5.17 0.81 11.10
N TYR A 262 -5.78 1.90 10.62
CA TYR A 262 -5.09 3.12 10.18
C TYR A 262 -4.35 3.84 11.32
N ASN A 263 -4.97 3.94 12.49
CA ASN A 263 -4.37 4.58 13.65
C ASN A 263 -3.18 3.78 14.20
N SER A 264 -3.24 2.45 14.09
CA SER A 264 -2.21 1.51 14.51
C SER A 264 -1.07 1.33 13.49
N MET A 265 -1.14 1.95 12.31
CA MET A 265 -0.08 1.83 11.30
C MET A 265 1.21 2.50 11.74
N MET A 266 2.32 1.87 11.35
CA MET A 266 3.64 2.49 11.38
C MET A 266 3.59 3.77 10.54
N VAL A 267 4.03 4.89 11.11
CA VAL A 267 4.13 6.15 10.38
C VAL A 267 5.34 6.05 9.43
N PRO A 268 5.16 6.27 8.12
CA PRO A 268 6.28 6.29 7.19
C PRO A 268 7.28 7.40 7.54
N ALA A 269 8.53 7.25 7.12
CA ALA A 269 9.57 8.27 7.34
C ALA A 269 9.22 9.66 6.77
N SER A 270 8.31 9.72 5.78
CA SER A 270 7.77 10.98 5.25
C SER A 270 6.98 11.80 6.28
N GLY A 271 6.58 11.19 7.41
CA GLY A 271 5.82 11.81 8.49
C GLY A 271 4.36 12.13 8.15
N LYS A 272 3.93 11.87 6.90
CA LYS A 272 2.58 12.17 6.42
C LYS A 272 1.77 10.88 6.34
N ARG A 273 0.66 10.83 7.08
CA ARG A 273 -0.32 9.74 6.91
C ARG A 273 -1.12 9.98 5.62
N PRO A 274 -1.48 8.91 4.89
CA PRO A 274 -2.25 9.04 3.64
C PRO A 274 -3.65 9.58 3.93
N ASN A 275 -4.23 10.32 2.97
CA ASN A 275 -5.60 10.81 3.12
C ASN A 275 -6.58 9.62 3.22
N PHE A 276 -7.37 9.59 4.29
CA PHE A 276 -8.33 8.54 4.57
C PHE A 276 -9.75 8.89 4.09
N ASP A 277 -10.05 10.14 3.74
CA ASP A 277 -11.36 10.55 3.21
C ASP A 277 -11.84 9.67 2.04
N PRO A 278 -10.99 9.29 1.04
CA PRO A 278 -11.44 8.43 -0.05
C PRO A 278 -11.91 7.05 0.42
N VAL A 279 -11.37 6.54 1.54
CA VAL A 279 -11.78 5.28 2.15
C VAL A 279 -13.17 5.41 2.76
N ILE A 280 -13.40 6.52 3.50
CA ILE A 280 -14.70 6.81 4.11
C ILE A 280 -15.76 6.93 3.03
N SER A 281 -15.55 7.79 2.02
CA SER A 281 -16.50 8.01 0.94
C SER A 281 -16.80 6.74 0.16
N ALA A 282 -15.77 5.96 -0.23
CA ALA A 282 -15.97 4.72 -0.96
C ALA A 282 -16.78 3.67 -0.19
N LEU A 283 -16.78 3.71 1.14
CA LEU A 283 -17.54 2.79 1.99
C LEU A 283 -18.93 3.33 2.36
N LEU A 284 -19.04 4.60 2.75
CA LEU A 284 -20.27 5.19 3.27
C LEU A 284 -21.22 5.71 2.18
N ASP A 285 -20.72 6.26 1.08
CA ASP A 285 -21.59 6.86 0.05
C ASP A 285 -22.60 5.86 -0.53
N PRO A 286 -22.23 4.60 -0.86
CA PRO A 286 -23.21 3.61 -1.31
C PRO A 286 -24.25 3.26 -0.25
N ILE A 287 -23.88 3.29 1.04
CA ILE A 287 -24.79 3.01 2.16
C ILE A 287 -25.79 4.16 2.31
N ILE A 288 -25.31 5.40 2.32
CA ILE A 288 -26.13 6.61 2.40
C ILE A 288 -27.10 6.65 1.23
N GLN A 289 -26.60 6.43 0.01
CA GLN A 289 -27.42 6.41 -1.20
C GLN A 289 -28.55 5.36 -1.13
N VAL A 290 -28.28 4.17 -0.58
CA VAL A 290 -29.33 3.16 -0.36
C VAL A 290 -30.36 3.64 0.67
N CYS A 291 -29.93 4.26 1.76
CA CYS A 291 -30.84 4.82 2.75
C CYS A 291 -31.73 5.93 2.15
N GLU A 292 -31.18 6.81 1.32
CA GLU A 292 -31.92 7.86 0.63
C GLU A 292 -32.95 7.28 -0.37
N GLN A 293 -32.54 6.32 -1.20
CA GLN A 293 -33.45 5.66 -2.15
C GLN A 293 -34.59 4.92 -1.42
N ALA A 294 -34.27 4.27 -0.32
CA ALA A 294 -35.24 3.57 0.52
C ALA A 294 -36.23 4.55 1.19
N ALA A 295 -35.74 5.70 1.65
CA ALA A 295 -36.57 6.78 2.19
C ALA A 295 -37.52 7.37 1.14
N GLU A 296 -37.04 7.61 -0.09
CA GLU A 296 -37.88 8.16 -1.17
C GLU A 296 -38.92 7.13 -1.66
N ALA A 297 -38.56 5.84 -1.68
CA ALA A 297 -39.51 4.76 -1.98
C ALA A 297 -40.67 4.72 -0.96
N GLN A 298 -40.40 4.96 0.33
CA GLN A 298 -41.44 5.04 1.37
C GLN A 298 -42.38 6.22 1.16
N LYS A 299 -41.85 7.39 0.82
CA LYS A 299 -42.63 8.58 0.48
C LYS A 299 -43.53 8.33 -0.75
N SER A 300 -43.02 7.62 -1.75
CA SER A 300 -43.77 7.31 -2.98
C SER A 300 -44.95 6.34 -2.77
N LYS A 301 -44.88 5.41 -1.79
CA LYS A 301 -46.01 4.53 -1.43
C LYS A 301 -47.22 5.32 -0.92
N GLY A 302 -47.00 6.40 -0.19
CA GLY A 302 -48.07 7.33 0.22
C GLY A 302 -48.68 8.09 -0.96
N SER A 303 -47.90 8.34 -2.02
CA SER A 303 -48.32 9.04 -3.24
C SER A 303 -49.07 8.13 -4.23
N LEU A 304 -48.71 6.85 -4.37
CA LEU A 304 -49.39 5.91 -5.28
C LEU A 304 -50.84 5.61 -4.87
N ALA A 305 -51.19 5.74 -3.59
CA ALA A 305 -52.58 5.74 -3.12
C ALA A 305 -53.47 6.81 -3.80
N ARG A 306 -52.86 7.86 -4.38
CA ARG A 306 -53.52 8.94 -5.14
C ARG A 306 -54.02 8.51 -6.52
N ARG A 307 -53.38 7.54 -7.18
CA ARG A 307 -53.59 7.26 -8.62
C ARG A 307 -54.47 6.03 -8.90
N GLY A 308 -54.58 5.10 -7.96
CA GLY A 308 -55.37 3.86 -8.11
C GLY A 308 -56.88 4.02 -7.95
N ARG A 309 -57.40 5.21 -7.60
CA ARG A 309 -58.85 5.43 -7.35
C ARG A 309 -59.54 6.38 -8.33
N THR A 310 -58.86 6.83 -9.40
CA THR A 310 -59.43 7.78 -10.37
C THR A 310 -60.00 7.11 -11.63
N SER A 311 -60.22 5.79 -11.66
CA SER A 311 -60.85 5.11 -12.81
C SER A 311 -62.04 4.24 -12.41
N SER A 312 -63.19 4.86 -12.21
CA SER A 312 -64.51 4.26 -12.45
C SER A 312 -65.54 5.38 -12.57
N ASP A 313 -66.21 5.42 -13.73
CA ASP A 313 -67.10 6.48 -14.22
C ASP A 313 -68.21 6.95 -13.26
N PRO A 314 -68.66 8.22 -13.36
CA PRO A 314 -69.77 8.75 -12.59
C PRO A 314 -71.11 8.58 -13.34
N SER A 315 -72.00 7.72 -12.84
CA SER A 315 -73.41 7.72 -13.22
C SER A 315 -74.30 8.04 -12.02
N GLY A 316 -74.74 9.30 -11.96
CA GLY A 316 -75.99 9.82 -11.38
C GLY A 316 -76.42 9.37 -9.98
N ASN A 317 -76.26 10.23 -8.97
CA ASN A 317 -77.40 10.92 -8.34
C ASN A 317 -76.95 11.95 -7.30
N SER A 318 -77.58 13.12 -7.36
CA SER A 318 -77.42 14.23 -6.42
C SER A 318 -78.21 13.97 -5.13
N ARG A 319 -77.50 13.83 -4.00
CA ARG A 319 -77.70 14.54 -2.72
C ARG A 319 -76.84 13.90 -1.62
N ASP A 320 -76.15 14.75 -0.86
CA ASP A 320 -75.38 14.48 0.38
C ASP A 320 -73.98 13.81 0.32
N SER A 321 -73.13 14.13 -0.67
CA SER A 321 -71.76 13.57 -0.74
C SER A 321 -70.60 14.49 -0.29
N ILE A 322 -70.86 15.76 0.07
CA ILE A 322 -69.79 16.75 0.37
C ILE A 322 -68.95 16.33 1.61
N SER A 323 -69.52 15.58 2.55
CA SER A 323 -68.82 15.10 3.74
C SER A 323 -67.82 13.97 3.44
N VAL A 324 -68.17 13.03 2.56
CA VAL A 324 -67.37 11.82 2.32
C VAL A 324 -66.13 12.14 1.49
N ASP A 325 -66.26 12.98 0.46
CA ASP A 325 -65.12 13.44 -0.36
C ASP A 325 -64.16 14.35 0.42
N ALA A 326 -64.69 15.18 1.34
CA ALA A 326 -63.88 15.98 2.25
C ALA A 326 -63.13 15.10 3.28
N ILE A 327 -63.76 14.05 3.81
CA ILE A 327 -63.12 13.08 4.72
C ILE A 327 -62.06 12.26 3.98
N LEU A 328 -62.33 11.81 2.75
CA LEU A 328 -61.39 11.05 1.93
C LEU A 328 -60.16 11.90 1.54
N SER A 329 -60.36 13.15 1.14
CA SER A 329 -59.26 14.07 0.84
C SER A 329 -58.44 14.44 2.08
N LYS A 330 -59.07 14.58 3.26
CA LYS A 330 -58.39 14.80 4.54
C LYS A 330 -57.61 13.57 5.01
N ASN A 331 -58.15 12.35 4.84
CA ASN A 331 -57.45 11.10 5.13
C ASN A 331 -56.26 10.86 4.19
N LEU A 332 -56.39 11.22 2.90
CA LEU A 332 -55.31 11.13 1.92
C LEU A 332 -54.18 12.13 2.21
N SER A 333 -54.52 13.37 2.57
CA SER A 333 -53.51 14.37 2.98
C SER A 333 -52.84 13.99 4.31
N THR A 334 -53.58 13.40 5.25
CA THR A 334 -53.02 12.86 6.50
C THR A 334 -52.10 11.66 6.25
N SER A 335 -52.45 10.75 5.32
CA SER A 335 -51.57 9.61 4.97
C SER A 335 -50.31 10.05 4.24
N ILE A 336 -50.38 11.09 3.40
CA ILE A 336 -49.20 11.66 2.72
C ILE A 336 -48.26 12.33 3.73
N LEU A 337 -48.80 13.16 4.63
CA LEU A 337 -48.00 13.78 5.70
C LEU A 337 -47.38 12.74 6.63
N SER A 338 -48.10 11.65 6.93
CA SER A 338 -47.59 10.52 7.71
C SER A 338 -46.47 9.75 6.97
N ALA A 339 -46.59 9.52 5.67
CA ALA A 339 -45.57 8.85 4.86
C ALA A 339 -44.31 9.72 4.69
N GLU A 340 -44.47 11.03 4.51
CA GLU A 340 -43.35 11.98 4.45
C GLU A 340 -42.64 12.08 5.81
N SER A 341 -43.39 12.09 6.90
CA SER A 341 -42.84 12.08 8.26
C SER A 341 -42.09 10.77 8.54
N SER A 342 -42.65 9.63 8.15
CA SER A 342 -42.03 8.30 8.28
C SER A 342 -40.73 8.18 7.48
N SER A 343 -40.70 8.68 6.24
CA SER A 343 -39.50 8.74 5.40
C SER A 343 -38.39 9.58 6.03
N LYS A 344 -38.72 10.77 6.57
CA LYS A 344 -37.75 11.61 7.30
C LYS A 344 -37.22 10.93 8.57
N VAL A 345 -38.09 10.32 9.37
CA VAL A 345 -37.69 9.58 10.58
C VAL A 345 -36.75 8.42 10.24
N TYR A 346 -37.06 7.65 9.20
CA TYR A 346 -36.19 6.57 8.74
C TYR A 346 -34.80 7.07 8.33
N LEU A 347 -34.73 8.16 7.54
CA LEU A 347 -33.45 8.71 7.10
C LEU A 347 -32.63 9.25 8.29
N ILE A 348 -33.28 9.94 9.24
CA ILE A 348 -32.63 10.39 10.48
C ILE A 348 -32.07 9.22 11.25
N ASN A 349 -32.84 8.14 11.45
CA ASN A 349 -32.35 6.95 12.14
C ASN A 349 -31.11 6.36 11.47
N CYS A 350 -31.09 6.31 10.14
CA CYS A 350 -29.95 5.78 9.38
C CYS A 350 -28.71 6.68 9.51
N LEU A 351 -28.87 7.99 9.35
CA LEU A 351 -27.76 8.94 9.45
C LEU A 351 -27.22 9.02 10.87
N SER A 352 -28.08 9.03 11.89
CA SER A 352 -27.64 8.98 13.29
C SER A 352 -26.86 7.71 13.59
N ALA A 353 -27.29 6.56 13.09
CA ALA A 353 -26.58 5.29 13.25
C ALA A 353 -25.23 5.24 12.52
N ILE A 354 -25.04 6.07 11.50
CA ILE A 354 -23.75 6.26 10.82
C ILE A 354 -22.85 7.20 11.63
N GLN A 355 -23.39 8.32 12.12
CA GLN A 355 -22.62 9.39 12.76
C GLN A 355 -22.21 9.07 14.20
N GLU A 356 -23.12 8.54 15.02
CA GLU A 356 -22.89 8.36 16.46
C GLU A 356 -21.60 7.56 16.76
N PRO A 357 -21.27 6.46 16.04
CA PRO A 357 -20.04 5.72 16.29
C PRO A 357 -18.77 6.39 15.75
N LEU A 358 -18.91 7.37 14.85
CA LEU A 358 -17.80 8.11 14.25
C LEU A 358 -17.43 9.36 15.07
N MET A 359 -18.29 9.78 16.01
CA MET A 359 -18.04 10.92 16.88
C MET A 359 -16.72 10.75 17.66
N GLY A 360 -15.80 11.69 17.49
CA GLY A 360 -14.51 11.70 18.18
C GLY A 360 -13.40 10.90 17.47
N GLN A 361 -13.67 10.36 16.28
CA GLN A 361 -12.63 9.84 15.39
C GLN A 361 -12.03 11.01 14.60
N GLU A 362 -10.78 11.40 14.88
CA GLU A 362 -10.12 12.54 14.22
C GLU A 362 -10.20 12.47 12.69
N VAL A 363 -10.09 11.27 12.15
CA VAL A 363 -10.07 10.98 10.71
C VAL A 363 -11.45 11.13 10.05
N ALA A 364 -12.54 11.16 10.83
CA ALA A 364 -13.92 11.25 10.34
C ALA A 364 -14.58 12.62 10.57
N THR A 365 -13.84 13.64 11.03
CA THR A 365 -14.38 14.99 11.32
C THR A 365 -15.05 15.66 10.12
N SER A 366 -14.64 15.35 8.89
CA SER A 366 -15.28 15.84 7.66
C SER A 366 -16.72 15.33 7.50
N TYR A 367 -17.02 14.12 7.97
CA TYR A 367 -18.36 13.52 7.96
C TYR A 367 -19.22 13.93 9.17
N GLU A 368 -18.61 14.34 10.28
CA GLU A 368 -19.32 14.91 11.44
C GLU A 368 -20.06 16.22 11.07
N MET A 369 -19.61 16.94 10.03
CA MET A 369 -20.20 18.23 9.62
C MET A 369 -21.44 18.13 8.72
N TRP A 370 -21.85 16.94 8.27
CA TRP A 370 -23.07 16.77 7.46
C TRP A 370 -24.38 17.12 8.21
N THR A 371 -24.30 17.36 9.52
CA THR A 371 -25.45 17.58 10.42
C THR A 371 -25.87 19.05 10.61
N ILE A 372 -25.27 20.02 9.89
CA ILE A 372 -25.61 21.46 10.06
C ILE A 372 -26.31 22.06 8.83
N LYS A 373 -26.85 21.28 7.89
CA LYS A 373 -27.66 21.84 6.78
C LYS A 373 -29.02 21.20 6.62
#